data_AF-A0AAD9K4D6-F1
#
_entry.id   AF-A0AAD9K4D6-F1
#
_cell.length_a   1.000
_cell.length_b   1.000
_cell.length_c   1.000
_cell.angle_alpha   90.00
_cell.angle_beta   90.00
_cell.angle_gamma   90.00
#
_symmetry.space_group_name_H-M   'P 1'
#
loop_
_entity.id
_entity.type
_entity.pdbx_description
1 polymer ?
#
loop_
_entity_poly.entity_id
_entity_poly.type
_entity_poly.pdbx_seq_one_letter_code
_entity_poly.pdbx_strand_id
1 'polypeptide(L)'
;MSAYLALRGVSPGPLFIFPGEAPVTKSFFATQLKKSLTWAGLSPSCYKGHSFRIGAATAAAMQGVSDEEIQRMGRWQSHAFKKYIRIPMLHLR
;
A
#
# COMPACT_ATOMS: atom_id res chain seq x y z
N MET A 1 11.82 5.35 7.52
CA MET A 1 11.49 6.59 6.77
C MET A 1 12.45 7.73 7.09
N SER A 2 12.72 8.04 8.37
CA SER A 2 13.67 9.10 8.78
C SER A 2 15.05 9.01 8.10
N ALA A 3 15.66 7.81 8.06
CA ALA A 3 16.95 7.61 7.38
C ALA A 3 16.92 7.94 5.87
N TYR A 4 15.83 7.59 5.17
CA TYR A 4 15.69 7.95 3.75
C TYR A 4 15.54 9.45 3.57
N LEU A 5 14.77 10.13 4.43
CA LEU A 5 14.59 11.58 4.37
C LEU A 5 15.92 12.32 4.57
N ALA A 6 16.77 11.85 5.48
CA ALA A 6 18.11 12.40 5.69
C ALA A 6 18.99 12.32 4.42
N LEU A 7 18.90 11.20 3.69
CA LEU A 7 19.62 11.00 2.42
C LEU A 7 18.99 11.78 1.25
N ARG A 8 17.67 11.88 1.23
CA ARG A 8 16.88 12.51 0.16
C ARG A 8 17.01 14.04 0.18
N GLY A 9 17.21 14.64 1.36
CA GLY A 9 17.33 16.09 1.53
C GLY A 9 16.01 16.85 1.42
N VAL A 10 16.08 18.17 1.25
CA VAL A 10 14.92 19.09 1.38
C VAL A 10 14.43 19.69 0.06
N SER A 11 15.01 19.31 -1.09
CA SER A 11 14.62 19.86 -2.40
C SER A 11 13.13 19.67 -2.70
N PRO A 12 12.45 20.60 -3.39
CA PRO A 12 11.07 20.41 -3.80
C PRO A 12 10.92 19.23 -4.78
N GLY A 13 9.72 18.64 -4.86
CA GLY A 13 9.40 17.57 -5.81
C GLY A 13 8.93 16.27 -5.17
N PRO A 14 8.93 15.16 -5.93
CA PRO A 14 8.47 13.87 -5.44
C PRO A 14 9.24 13.40 -4.20
N LEU A 15 8.55 12.65 -3.35
CA LEU A 15 9.17 12.10 -2.14
C LEU A 15 10.22 11.02 -2.47
N PHE A 16 9.88 10.11 -3.39
CA PHE A 16 10.75 9.01 -3.80
C PHE A 16 11.43 9.33 -5.12
N ILE A 17 12.74 9.49 -5.08
CA ILE A 17 13.60 9.81 -6.23
C ILE A 17 14.77 8.83 -6.34
N PHE A 18 15.26 8.65 -7.56
CA PHE A 18 16.56 8.07 -7.84
C PHE A 18 17.68 9.07 -7.51
N PRO A 19 18.94 8.61 -7.38
CA PRO A 19 20.09 9.50 -7.48
C PRO A 19 19.99 10.33 -8.77
N GLY A 20 20.12 11.66 -8.68
CA GLY A 20 19.88 12.57 -9.81
C GLY A 20 18.44 13.10 -9.93
N GLU A 21 17.64 13.02 -8.85
CA GLU A 21 16.34 13.69 -8.68
C GLU A 21 15.18 13.20 -9.56
N ALA A 22 15.40 12.19 -10.41
CA ALA A 22 14.32 11.59 -11.20
C ALA A 22 13.31 10.85 -10.31
N PRO A 23 11.98 10.97 -10.54
CA PRO A 23 10.97 10.26 -9.76
C PRO A 23 11.08 8.74 -9.91
N VAL A 24 10.83 8.01 -8.83
CA VAL A 24 10.72 6.54 -8.90
C VAL A 24 9.54 6.13 -9.77
N THR A 25 9.78 5.24 -10.74
CA THR A 25 8.76 4.78 -11.65
C THR A 25 7.91 3.64 -11.06
N LYS A 26 6.68 3.50 -11.57
CA LYS A 26 5.80 2.37 -11.24
C LYS A 26 6.43 1.01 -11.55
N SER A 27 7.13 0.89 -12.68
CA SER A 27 7.77 -0.36 -13.11
C SER A 27 8.92 -0.73 -12.17
N PHE A 28 9.74 0.24 -11.77
CA PHE A 28 10.79 0.01 -10.78
C PHE A 28 10.21 -0.47 -9.45
N PHE A 29 9.20 0.23 -8.91
CA PHE A 29 8.53 -0.20 -7.68
C PHE A 29 7.95 -1.61 -7.81
N ALA A 30 7.27 -1.94 -8.91
CA ALA A 30 6.71 -3.26 -9.13
C ALA A 30 7.79 -4.36 -9.19
N THR A 31 8.95 -4.07 -9.80
CA THR A 31 10.09 -4.99 -9.82
C THR A 31 10.66 -5.21 -8.42
N GLN A 32 10.87 -4.15 -7.64
CA GLN A 32 11.39 -4.29 -6.28
C GLN A 32 10.39 -5.00 -5.35
N LEU A 33 9.09 -4.71 -5.49
CA LEU A 33 8.05 -5.43 -4.78
C LEU A 33 8.11 -6.94 -5.08
N LYS A 34 8.24 -7.34 -6.36
CA LYS A 34 8.38 -8.76 -6.73
C LYS A 34 9.59 -9.40 -6.05
N LYS A 35 10.74 -8.73 -6.05
CA LYS A 35 11.96 -9.23 -5.38
C LYS A 35 11.75 -9.40 -3.88
N SER A 36 11.16 -8.40 -3.22
CA SER A 36 10.85 -8.46 -1.78
C SER A 36 9.89 -9.61 -1.44
N LEU A 37 8.86 -9.83 -2.28
CA LEU A 37 7.92 -10.94 -2.10
C LEU A 37 8.61 -12.29 -2.27
N THR A 38 9.40 -12.46 -3.33
CA THR A 38 10.19 -13.69 -3.54
C THR A 38 11.10 -13.97 -2.35
N TRP A 39 11.81 -12.94 -1.87
CA TRP A 39 12.70 -13.05 -0.72
C TRP A 39 11.96 -13.44 0.56
N ALA A 40 10.73 -12.95 0.74
CA ALA A 40 9.86 -13.33 1.86
C ALA A 40 9.18 -14.70 1.70
N GLY A 41 9.51 -15.48 0.67
CA GLY A 41 8.89 -16.78 0.39
C GLY A 41 7.44 -16.69 -0.12
N LEU A 42 7.00 -15.51 -0.55
CA LEU A 42 5.66 -15.27 -1.07
C LEU A 42 5.66 -15.32 -2.60
N SER A 43 4.61 -15.90 -3.19
CA SER A 43 4.45 -15.94 -4.65
C SER A 43 4.18 -14.53 -5.21
N PRO A 44 5.08 -13.94 -6.02
CA PRO A 44 4.88 -12.59 -6.54
C PRO A 44 3.72 -12.45 -7.52
N SER A 45 3.22 -13.56 -8.09
CA SER A 45 2.05 -13.54 -8.99
C SER A 45 0.75 -13.26 -8.24
N CYS A 46 0.70 -13.55 -6.94
CA CYS A 46 -0.47 -13.35 -6.08
C CYS A 46 -0.63 -11.91 -5.59
N TYR A 47 0.41 -11.07 -5.69
CA TYR A 47 0.40 -9.73 -5.08
C TYR A 47 0.83 -8.64 -6.06
N LYS A 48 0.16 -7.49 -5.96
CA LYS A 48 0.50 -6.26 -6.68
C LYS A 48 0.32 -5.07 -5.73
N GLY A 49 0.71 -3.87 -6.15
CA GLY A 49 0.49 -2.65 -5.36
C GLY A 49 -0.95 -2.48 -4.86
N HIS A 50 -1.93 -2.92 -5.65
CA HIS A 50 -3.34 -2.91 -5.29
C HIS A 50 -3.70 -3.81 -4.10
N SER A 51 -2.98 -4.93 -3.92
CA SER A 51 -3.20 -5.85 -2.81
C SER A 51 -3.01 -5.18 -1.45
N PHE A 52 -2.10 -4.20 -1.35
CA PHE A 52 -1.93 -3.41 -0.12
C PHE A 52 -3.16 -2.58 0.22
N ARG A 53 -3.88 -2.05 -0.78
CA ARG A 53 -5.12 -1.28 -0.55
C ARG A 53 -6.24 -2.19 -0.04
N ILE A 54 -6.35 -3.40 -0.59
CA ILE A 54 -7.29 -4.43 -0.12
C ILE A 54 -6.95 -4.82 1.32
N GLY A 55 -5.68 -5.10 1.59
CA GLY A 55 -5.20 -5.48 2.92
C GLY A 55 -5.44 -4.39 3.96
N ALA A 56 -5.13 -3.13 3.64
CA ALA A 56 -5.33 -2.00 4.56
C ALA A 56 -6.81 -1.77 4.88
N ALA A 57 -7.69 -1.79 3.87
CA ALA A 57 -9.13 -1.64 4.10
C ALA A 57 -9.70 -2.80 4.93
N THR A 58 -9.27 -4.04 4.61
CA THR A 58 -9.68 -5.23 5.37
C THR A 58 -9.20 -5.17 6.82
N ALA A 59 -7.94 -4.80 7.05
CA ALA A 59 -7.36 -4.70 8.39
C ALA A 59 -8.06 -3.62 9.24
N ALA A 60 -8.38 -2.46 8.65
CA ALA A 60 -9.12 -1.41 9.34
C ALA A 60 -10.53 -1.88 9.71
N ALA A 61 -11.25 -2.54 8.79
CA ALA A 61 -12.57 -3.09 9.07
C ALA A 61 -12.53 -4.16 10.17
N MET A 62 -11.52 -5.04 10.17
CA MET A 62 -11.31 -6.03 11.24
C MET A 62 -11.01 -5.40 12.61
N GLN A 63 -10.51 -4.17 12.64
CA GLN A 63 -10.27 -3.40 13.87
C GLN A 63 -11.51 -2.58 14.30
N GLY A 64 -12.64 -2.71 13.60
CA GLY A 64 -13.86 -1.97 13.91
C GLY A 64 -13.83 -0.50 13.51
N VAL A 65 -12.88 -0.08 12.66
CA VAL A 65 -12.85 1.28 12.08
C VAL A 65 -14.11 1.50 11.24
N SER A 66 -14.72 2.69 11.34
CA SER A 66 -15.99 2.94 10.66
C SER A 66 -15.85 2.94 9.13
N ASP A 67 -16.94 2.63 8.43
CA ASP A 67 -16.99 2.67 6.96
C ASP A 67 -16.56 4.05 6.41
N GLU A 68 -17.01 5.13 7.04
CA GLU A 68 -16.69 6.52 6.67
C GLU A 68 -15.20 6.82 6.85
N GLU A 69 -14.60 6.30 7.92
CA GLU A 69 -13.17 6.48 8.20
C GLU A 69 -12.31 5.68 7.21
N ILE A 70 -12.65 4.42 6.94
CA ILE A 70 -11.97 3.58 5.94
C ILE A 70 -12.06 4.24 4.56
N GLN A 71 -13.24 4.76 4.20
CA GLN A 71 -13.47 5.48 2.97
C GLN A 71 -12.54 6.70 2.85
N ARG A 72 -12.43 7.50 3.93
CA ARG A 72 -11.56 8.68 4.02
C ARG A 72 -10.07 8.30 3.94
N MET A 73 -9.65 7.27 4.66
CA MET A 73 -8.26 6.79 4.69
C MET A 73 -7.76 6.40 3.30
N GLY A 74 -8.56 5.65 2.53
CA GLY A 74 -8.20 5.28 1.17
C GLY A 74 -8.63 6.28 0.09
N ARG A 75 -9.22 7.41 0.47
CA ARG A 75 -9.63 8.50 -0.44
C ARG A 75 -10.65 8.05 -1.49
N TRP A 76 -11.56 7.14 -1.12
CA TRP A 76 -12.63 6.69 -2.00
C TRP A 76 -13.80 7.69 -1.99
N GLN A 77 -14.27 8.08 -3.18
CA GLN A 77 -15.43 8.97 -3.32
C GLN A 77 -16.77 8.23 -3.32
N SER A 78 -16.74 6.89 -3.38
CA SER A 78 -17.93 6.04 -3.40
C SER A 78 -17.73 4.82 -2.51
N HIS A 79 -18.80 4.05 -2.32
CA HIS A 79 -18.77 2.77 -1.60
C HIS A 79 -17.97 1.65 -2.31
N ALA A 80 -17.19 1.96 -3.36
CA ALA A 80 -16.30 1.00 -4.02
C ALA A 80 -15.29 0.35 -3.07
N PHE A 81 -14.92 1.02 -1.96
CA PHE A 81 -14.03 0.46 -0.94
C PHE A 81 -14.60 -0.81 -0.28
N LYS A 82 -15.93 -0.98 -0.23
CA LYS A 82 -16.55 -2.18 0.37
C LYS A 82 -16.12 -3.46 -0.35
N LYS A 83 -15.87 -3.39 -1.67
CA LYS A 83 -15.35 -4.53 -2.46
C LYS A 83 -13.91 -4.90 -2.11
N TYR A 84 -13.18 -4.03 -1.42
CA TYR A 84 -11.80 -4.24 -0.99
C TYR A 84 -11.73 -4.88 0.39
N ILE A 85 -12.80 -4.81 1.19
CA ILE A 85 -12.87 -5.44 2.50
C ILE A 85 -13.15 -6.94 2.31
N ARG A 86 -12.22 -7.78 2.75
CA ARG A 86 -12.28 -9.24 2.63
C ARG A 86 -12.10 -9.90 4.00
N ILE A 87 -13.12 -9.80 4.84
CA ILE A 87 -13.10 -10.41 6.18
C ILE A 87 -13.43 -11.90 6.03
N PRO A 88 -12.52 -12.82 6.42
CA PRO A 88 -12.83 -14.24 6.47
C PRO A 88 -13.93 -14.47 7.53
N MET A 89 -14.94 -15.28 7.20
CA MET A 89 -16.06 -15.59 8.11
C MET A 89 -15.64 -16.17 9.47
N LEU A 90 -14.39 -16.61 9.61
CA LEU A 90 -13.82 -17.12 10.87
C LEU A 90 -13.66 -16.07 11.98
N HIS A 91 -13.77 -14.77 11.68
CA HIS A 91 -13.67 -13.68 12.66
C HIS A 91 -15.04 -13.17 13.18
N LEU A 92 -16.16 -13.78 12.78
CA LEU A 92 -17.51 -13.44 13.28
C LEU A 92 -17.90 -14.31 14.48
N ARG A 93 -17.07 -14.32 15.53
CA ARG A 93 -17.38 -15.02 16.80
C ARG A 93 -17.65 -14.01 17.91
#